data_AF-A0A9D8DXP1-F1
#
_entry.id   AF-A0A9D8DXP1-F1
#
_cell.length_a   1.000
_cell.length_b   1.000
_cell.length_c   1.000
_cell.angle_alpha   90.00
_cell.angle_beta   90.00
_cell.angle_gamma   90.00
#
_symmetry.space_group_name_H-M   'P 1'
#
loop_
_entity.id
_entity.type
_entity.pdbx_description
1 polymer ?
#
loop_
_entity_poly.entity_id
_entity_poly.type
_entity_poly.pdbx_seq_one_letter_code
_entity_poly.pdbx_strand_id
1 'polypeptide(L)'
;RHAPLYDPVWRACEERDVVVNAHTGSHTPDYGDHPASLSLWLMEASWFSHRPLWTFIMSGIFDRFPDLRLVLAEQGSNWIRQALATMDGFYPQIAGGNIGELRFAQPQLLEKMPSEYWASNCAVAASFLHRDDCMRRAHIGTDHIMWGSDYPHLEGTAPFSKEAIQLTFAGVSRDEVAAMLGGNAATIYGFDLDRLAPLAAACGPEVAAVDAGLDAVPAGAQSLAFRPSVVRNV
;
A
#
# COMPACT_ATOMS: atom_id res chain seq x y z
N ARG A 1 13.20 9.91 10.70
CA ARG A 1 13.63 11.26 11.15
C ARG A 1 13.10 12.25 10.12
N HIS A 2 12.24 13.21 10.49
CA HIS A 2 11.62 14.20 9.58
C HIS A 2 12.52 15.41 9.30
N ALA A 3 13.82 15.25 9.53
CA ALA A 3 14.75 16.35 9.47
C ALA A 3 14.93 16.78 8.00
N PRO A 4 15.06 18.09 7.73
CA PRO A 4 15.48 18.63 6.42
C PRO A 4 16.76 17.98 5.87
N LEU A 5 17.50 17.23 6.70
CA LEU A 5 18.59 16.36 6.30
C LEU A 5 18.25 15.42 5.12
N TYR A 6 17.01 14.95 5.00
CA TYR A 6 16.60 14.06 3.90
C TYR A 6 16.01 14.78 2.69
N ASP A 7 15.76 16.09 2.77
CA ASP A 7 15.22 16.89 1.67
C ASP A 7 16.04 16.78 0.37
N PRO A 8 17.40 16.64 0.39
CA PRO A 8 18.16 16.37 -0.84
C PRO A 8 17.76 15.07 -1.55
N VAL A 9 17.35 14.04 -0.81
CA VAL A 9 16.88 12.76 -1.38
C VAL A 9 15.51 12.97 -2.02
N TRP A 10 14.59 13.63 -1.32
CA TRP A 10 13.23 13.91 -1.81
C TRP A 10 13.26 14.79 -3.05
N ARG A 11 14.08 15.84 -3.04
CA ARG A 11 14.35 16.69 -4.19
C ARG A 11 14.86 15.87 -5.38
N ALA A 12 15.86 15.02 -5.16
CA ALA A 12 16.43 14.23 -6.24
C ALA A 12 15.43 13.25 -6.85
N CYS A 13 14.54 12.66 -6.02
CA CYS A 13 13.46 11.80 -6.46
C CYS A 13 12.43 12.57 -7.30
N GLU A 14 11.94 13.71 -6.80
CA GLU A 14 10.96 14.55 -7.50
C GLU A 14 11.51 15.06 -8.85
N GLU A 15 12.71 15.65 -8.86
CA GLU A 15 13.36 16.20 -10.07
C GLU A 15 13.57 15.16 -11.18
N ARG A 16 13.62 13.87 -10.83
CA ARG A 16 13.88 12.76 -11.75
C ARG A 16 12.65 11.88 -11.98
N ASP A 17 11.51 12.28 -11.44
CA ASP A 17 10.29 11.49 -11.48
C ASP A 17 10.45 10.05 -10.94
N VAL A 18 11.27 9.90 -9.90
CA VAL A 18 11.52 8.60 -9.25
C VAL A 18 10.55 8.42 -8.09
N VAL A 19 9.75 7.36 -8.16
CA VAL A 19 8.80 6.98 -7.12
C VAL A 19 9.53 6.42 -5.89
N VAL A 20 9.22 6.96 -4.72
CA VAL A 20 9.74 6.46 -3.44
C VAL A 20 8.94 5.23 -3.02
N ASN A 21 9.60 4.08 -2.90
CA ASN A 21 8.98 2.86 -2.39
C ASN A 21 9.37 2.61 -0.94
N ALA A 22 8.36 2.51 -0.07
CA ALA A 22 8.50 2.16 1.33
C ALA A 22 8.00 0.74 1.57
N HIS A 23 8.95 -0.17 1.78
CA HIS A 23 8.69 -1.60 1.88
C HIS A 23 8.40 -2.06 3.31
N THR A 24 7.62 -3.13 3.47
CA THR A 24 7.45 -3.80 4.78
C THR A 24 8.78 -4.26 5.37
N GLY A 25 8.79 -4.49 6.69
CA GLY A 25 10.01 -4.83 7.45
C GLY A 25 10.93 -3.62 7.68
N SER A 26 10.59 -2.44 7.15
CA SER A 26 11.32 -1.21 7.39
C SER A 26 11.00 -0.65 8.78
N HIS A 27 11.99 0.00 9.41
CA HIS A 27 11.83 0.72 10.69
C HIS A 27 11.44 -0.14 11.91
N THR A 28 11.42 -1.47 11.79
CA THR A 28 11.15 -2.34 12.94
C THR A 28 12.32 -2.29 13.93
N PRO A 29 12.04 -2.17 15.24
CA PRO A 29 13.09 -2.23 16.25
C PRO A 29 13.69 -3.64 16.30
N ASP A 30 14.87 -3.73 16.93
CA ASP A 30 15.44 -5.01 17.32
C ASP A 30 14.69 -5.54 18.56
N TYR A 31 14.06 -6.71 18.43
CA TYR A 31 13.32 -7.36 19.51
C TYR A 31 14.21 -8.30 20.35
N GLY A 32 15.46 -8.51 19.96
CA GLY A 32 16.39 -9.43 20.61
C GLY A 32 15.97 -10.91 20.51
N ASP A 33 16.64 -11.77 21.28
CA ASP A 33 16.58 -13.23 21.12
C ASP A 33 15.55 -13.95 22.02
N HIS A 34 14.52 -13.26 22.49
CA HIS A 34 13.49 -13.89 23.32
C HIS A 34 12.57 -14.79 22.46
N PRO A 35 12.06 -15.93 22.97
CA PRO A 35 11.14 -16.79 22.21
C PRO A 35 9.86 -16.09 21.69
N ALA A 36 9.48 -14.96 22.30
CA ALA A 36 8.33 -14.14 21.87
C ALA A 36 8.69 -13.08 20.81
N SER A 37 9.97 -12.85 20.53
CA SER A 37 10.42 -11.74 19.67
C SER A 37 9.82 -11.80 18.27
N LEU A 38 9.77 -12.99 17.66
CA LEU A 38 9.17 -13.15 16.33
C LEU A 38 7.66 -12.85 16.35
N SER A 39 6.95 -13.25 17.40
CA SER A 39 5.52 -12.96 17.53
C SER A 39 5.25 -11.47 17.70
N LEU A 40 6.06 -10.78 18.51
CA LEU A 40 5.96 -9.33 18.68
C LEU A 40 6.28 -8.60 17.37
N TRP A 41 7.36 -9.01 16.70
CA TRP A 41 7.70 -8.51 15.38
C TRP A 41 6.56 -8.71 14.38
N LEU A 42 5.94 -9.90 14.30
CA LEU A 42 4.79 -10.14 13.41
C LEU A 42 3.59 -9.22 13.69
N MET A 43 3.36 -8.84 14.96
CA MET A 43 2.26 -7.95 15.34
C MET A 43 2.55 -6.48 15.05
N GLU A 44 3.81 -6.06 15.21
CA GLU A 44 4.21 -4.65 15.14
C GLU A 44 4.87 -4.26 13.82
N ALA A 45 5.39 -5.21 13.05
CA ALA A 45 6.14 -4.96 11.82
C ALA A 45 5.34 -4.12 10.83
N SER A 46 4.08 -4.50 10.59
CA SER A 46 3.18 -3.72 9.74
C SER A 46 3.03 -2.29 10.26
N TRP A 47 2.80 -2.09 11.57
CA TRP A 47 2.63 -0.76 12.14
C TRP A 47 3.87 0.13 11.97
N PHE A 48 5.07 -0.40 12.21
CA PHE A 48 6.31 0.34 11.96
C PHE A 48 6.50 0.64 10.48
N SER A 49 6.12 -0.32 9.63
CA SER A 49 6.26 -0.20 8.19
C SER A 49 5.30 0.82 7.60
N HIS A 50 4.13 1.04 8.22
CA HIS A 50 3.13 2.05 7.81
C HIS A 50 3.59 3.49 8.06
N ARG A 51 4.59 3.68 8.94
CA ARG A 51 5.10 4.99 9.37
C ARG A 51 5.40 5.99 8.27
N PRO A 52 5.95 5.59 7.11
CA PRO A 52 6.22 6.50 6.01
C PRO A 52 5.00 7.30 5.57
N LEU A 53 3.78 6.74 5.60
CA LEU A 53 2.57 7.47 5.18
C LEU A 53 2.36 8.74 6.01
N TRP A 54 2.20 8.60 7.33
CA TRP A 54 2.00 9.78 8.19
C TRP A 54 3.27 10.60 8.36
N THR A 55 4.45 10.01 8.15
CA THR A 55 5.71 10.75 8.12
C THR A 55 5.72 11.74 6.95
N PHE A 56 5.42 11.29 5.73
CA PHE A 56 5.46 12.14 4.55
C PHE A 56 4.38 13.22 4.61
N ILE A 57 3.17 12.84 5.02
CA ILE A 57 2.03 13.76 5.12
C ILE A 57 2.23 14.74 6.27
N MET A 58 2.31 14.27 7.51
CA MET A 58 2.24 15.14 8.70
C MET A 58 3.50 15.97 8.96
N SER A 59 4.60 15.72 8.23
CA SER A 59 5.80 16.56 8.28
C SER A 59 5.94 17.53 7.10
N GLY A 60 4.88 17.65 6.27
CA GLY A 60 4.84 18.57 5.15
C GLY A 60 5.88 18.26 4.07
N ILE A 61 6.29 16.99 3.90
CA ILE A 61 7.21 16.61 2.81
C ILE A 61 6.54 16.89 1.47
N PHE A 62 5.27 16.54 1.32
CA PHE A 62 4.52 16.82 0.09
C PHE A 62 4.23 18.31 -0.14
N ASP A 63 4.27 19.16 0.89
CA ASP A 63 4.20 20.62 0.68
C ASP A 63 5.50 21.15 0.08
N ARG A 64 6.64 20.59 0.49
CA ARG A 64 7.95 20.96 -0.03
C ARG A 64 8.25 20.34 -1.40
N PHE A 65 7.66 19.18 -1.67
CA PHE A 65 7.84 18.36 -2.86
C PHE A 65 6.47 17.84 -3.36
N PRO A 66 5.66 18.72 -3.99
CA PRO A 66 4.28 18.41 -4.36
C PRO A 66 4.12 17.35 -5.44
N ASP A 67 5.15 17.09 -6.25
CA ASP A 67 5.12 16.09 -7.31
C ASP A 67 5.79 14.76 -6.88
N LEU A 68 6.31 14.71 -5.64
CA LEU A 68 6.89 13.49 -5.08
C LEU A 68 5.81 12.42 -4.88
N ARG A 69 6.12 11.19 -5.29
CA ARG A 69 5.22 10.04 -5.18
C ARG A 69 5.73 9.01 -4.18
N LEU A 70 4.85 8.52 -3.33
CA LEU A 70 5.11 7.49 -2.32
C LEU A 70 4.28 6.23 -2.61
N VAL A 71 4.96 5.09 -2.75
CA VAL A 71 4.32 3.77 -2.83
C VAL A 71 4.62 2.97 -1.57
N LEU A 72 3.58 2.51 -0.90
CA LEU A 72 3.66 1.62 0.25
C LEU A 72 3.63 0.17 -0.27
N ALA A 73 4.73 -0.56 -0.13
CA ALA A 73 4.90 -1.89 -0.71
C ALA A 73 4.88 -2.99 0.34
N GLU A 74 4.08 -4.03 0.09
CA GLU A 74 3.98 -5.25 0.92
C GLU A 74 3.38 -5.04 2.32
N GLN A 75 2.46 -4.08 2.47
CA GLN A 75 1.89 -3.72 3.79
C GLN A 75 0.37 -3.90 3.89
N GLY A 76 -0.24 -4.54 2.89
CA GLY A 76 -1.69 -4.57 2.71
C GLY A 76 -2.31 -3.18 2.54
N SER A 77 -3.62 -3.13 2.40
CA SER A 77 -4.33 -1.88 2.07
C SER A 77 -5.41 -1.47 3.08
N ASN A 78 -5.93 -2.40 3.89
CA ASN A 78 -7.05 -2.14 4.79
C ASN A 78 -6.82 -1.07 5.86
N TRP A 79 -5.58 -0.89 6.31
CA TRP A 79 -5.23 0.03 7.39
C TRP A 79 -5.27 1.50 6.94
N ILE A 80 -5.10 1.76 5.64
CA ILE A 80 -4.91 3.08 5.05
C ILE A 80 -6.11 3.98 5.33
N ARG A 81 -7.33 3.49 5.10
CA ARG A 81 -8.56 4.26 5.37
C ARG A 81 -8.62 4.78 6.81
N GLN A 82 -8.30 3.93 7.78
CA GLN A 82 -8.34 4.29 9.19
C GLN A 82 -7.21 5.28 9.53
N ALA A 83 -6.01 5.09 8.97
CA ALA A 83 -4.90 6.01 9.17
C ALA A 83 -5.21 7.41 8.63
N LEU A 84 -5.79 7.51 7.43
CA LEU A 84 -6.21 8.79 6.84
C LEU A 84 -7.28 9.47 7.68
N ALA A 85 -8.34 8.75 8.08
CA ALA A 85 -9.38 9.29 8.96
C ALA A 85 -8.82 9.79 10.31
N THR A 86 -7.82 9.09 10.85
CA THR A 86 -7.15 9.47 12.10
C THR A 86 -6.35 10.77 11.92
N MET A 87 -5.57 10.87 10.83
CA MET A 87 -4.82 12.10 10.53
C MET A 87 -5.76 13.29 10.27
N ASP A 88 -6.81 13.10 9.47
CA ASP A 88 -7.81 14.13 9.19
C ASP A 88 -8.54 14.60 10.46
N GLY A 89 -8.84 13.68 11.38
CA GLY A 89 -9.49 14.03 12.65
C GLY A 89 -8.58 14.81 13.62
N PHE A 90 -7.27 14.53 13.62
CA PHE A 90 -6.31 15.24 14.45
C PHE A 90 -5.85 16.56 13.85
N TYR A 91 -5.75 16.66 12.52
CA TYR A 91 -5.10 17.79 11.87
C TYR A 91 -5.71 19.16 12.22
N PRO A 92 -7.04 19.39 12.22
CA PRO A 92 -7.62 20.67 12.62
C PRO A 92 -7.24 21.12 14.03
N GLN A 93 -7.10 20.18 14.96
CA GLN A 93 -6.70 20.45 16.34
C GLN A 93 -5.19 20.74 16.43
N ILE A 94 -4.35 20.01 15.67
CA ILE A 94 -2.91 20.31 15.54
C ILE A 94 -2.73 21.72 14.97
N ALA A 95 -3.43 22.05 13.89
CA ALA A 95 -3.37 23.35 13.24
C ALA A 95 -3.87 24.47 14.16
N GLY A 96 -4.88 24.18 14.99
CA GLY A 96 -5.35 25.07 16.06
C GLY A 96 -4.38 25.24 17.24
N GLY A 97 -3.30 24.45 17.30
CA GLY A 97 -2.26 24.54 18.32
C GLY A 97 -2.49 23.70 19.57
N ASN A 98 -3.55 22.88 19.63
CA ASN A 98 -3.87 22.07 20.81
C ASN A 98 -4.70 20.81 20.51
N ILE A 99 -4.31 19.67 21.11
CA ILE A 99 -5.13 18.45 21.18
C ILE A 99 -5.22 18.03 22.64
N GLY A 100 -6.41 18.05 23.24
CA GLY A 100 -6.59 17.74 24.66
C GLY A 100 -5.66 18.58 25.55
N GLU A 101 -4.79 17.91 26.31
CA GLU A 101 -3.77 18.54 27.18
C GLU A 101 -2.47 18.90 26.44
N LEU A 102 -2.29 18.44 25.21
CA LEU A 102 -1.12 18.74 24.39
C LEU A 102 -1.21 20.16 23.82
N ARG A 103 -0.08 20.87 23.82
CA ARG A 103 0.07 22.21 23.23
C ARG A 103 1.21 22.18 22.22
N PHE A 104 0.93 22.64 21.00
CA PHE A 104 1.91 22.72 19.93
C PHE A 104 2.47 24.14 19.89
N ALA A 105 3.70 24.33 20.37
CA ALA A 105 4.35 25.64 20.34
C ALA A 105 4.61 26.13 18.90
N GLN A 106 4.90 25.20 17.98
CA GLN A 106 5.08 25.44 16.55
C GLN A 106 4.43 24.26 15.80
N PRO A 107 3.12 24.32 15.55
CA PRO A 107 2.44 23.25 14.81
C PRO A 107 2.94 23.21 13.36
N GLN A 108 3.12 22.00 12.84
CA GLN A 108 3.29 21.82 11.39
C GLN A 108 1.93 22.07 10.72
N LEU A 109 1.87 23.11 9.90
CA LEU A 109 0.71 23.40 9.07
C LEU A 109 0.91 22.74 7.70
N LEU A 110 -0.14 22.11 7.21
CA LEU A 110 -0.24 21.48 5.91
C LEU A 110 -1.09 22.34 4.98
N GLU A 111 -0.77 22.36 3.69
CA GLU A 111 -1.57 23.09 2.70
C GLU A 111 -2.93 22.43 2.40
N LYS A 112 -3.02 21.10 2.58
CA LYS A 112 -4.22 20.29 2.33
C LYS A 112 -4.58 19.45 3.55
N MET A 113 -5.78 18.86 3.56
CA MET A 113 -6.12 17.79 4.50
C MET A 113 -5.23 16.56 4.25
N PRO A 114 -4.85 15.81 5.30
CA PRO A 114 -4.04 14.59 5.15
C PRO A 114 -4.54 13.61 4.08
N SER A 115 -5.84 13.38 3.98
CA SER A 115 -6.43 12.51 2.95
C SER A 115 -6.28 13.03 1.51
N GLU A 116 -6.14 14.33 1.30
CA GLU A 116 -5.92 14.90 -0.04
C GLU A 116 -4.52 14.57 -0.57
N TYR A 117 -3.51 14.45 0.29
CA TYR A 117 -2.17 13.98 -0.12
C TYR A 117 -2.16 12.49 -0.47
N TRP A 118 -3.05 11.69 0.11
CA TRP A 118 -3.22 10.31 -0.38
C TRP A 118 -3.67 10.33 -1.84
N ALA A 119 -4.70 11.12 -2.13
CA ALA A 119 -5.26 11.24 -3.48
C ALA A 119 -4.27 11.80 -4.50
N SER A 120 -3.36 12.71 -4.12
CA SER A 120 -2.41 13.31 -5.08
C SER A 120 -1.02 12.64 -5.13
N ASN A 121 -0.55 12.03 -4.04
CA ASN A 121 0.87 11.66 -3.91
C ASN A 121 1.11 10.18 -3.58
N CYS A 122 0.09 9.44 -3.15
CA CYS A 122 0.30 8.11 -2.58
C CYS A 122 -0.36 7.00 -3.40
N ALA A 123 0.24 5.81 -3.34
CA ALA A 123 -0.38 4.57 -3.76
C ALA A 123 0.13 3.40 -2.92
N VAL A 124 -0.47 2.23 -3.10
CA VAL A 124 -0.07 1.00 -2.42
C VAL A 124 0.21 -0.10 -3.43
N ALA A 125 1.41 -0.68 -3.36
CA ALA A 125 1.71 -1.97 -3.94
C ALA A 125 1.31 -3.02 -2.89
N ALA A 126 0.06 -3.47 -2.96
CA ALA A 126 -0.57 -4.21 -1.87
C ALA A 126 0.13 -5.53 -1.56
N SER A 127 0.76 -6.14 -2.58
CA SER A 127 1.37 -7.49 -2.59
C SER A 127 0.43 -8.59 -2.11
N PHE A 128 0.34 -9.71 -2.85
CA PHE A 128 -0.53 -10.84 -2.52
C PHE A 128 -1.92 -10.42 -2.01
N LEU A 129 -2.51 -9.40 -2.67
CA LEU A 129 -3.71 -8.69 -2.22
C LEU A 129 -4.80 -9.69 -1.85
N HIS A 130 -5.23 -9.69 -0.59
CA HIS A 130 -6.26 -10.62 -0.13
C HIS A 130 -7.64 -10.22 -0.67
N ARG A 131 -8.52 -11.22 -0.87
CA ARG A 131 -9.88 -10.99 -1.39
C ARG A 131 -10.68 -9.96 -0.58
N ASP A 132 -10.68 -10.07 0.75
CA ASP A 132 -11.42 -9.14 1.62
C ASP A 132 -10.96 -7.68 1.45
N ASP A 133 -9.67 -7.48 1.17
CA ASP A 133 -9.05 -6.17 0.96
C ASP A 133 -9.47 -5.62 -0.40
N CYS A 134 -9.44 -6.47 -1.44
CA CYS A 134 -9.92 -6.15 -2.78
C CYS A 134 -11.40 -5.75 -2.79
N MET A 135 -12.25 -6.42 -2.01
CA MET A 135 -13.67 -6.04 -1.87
C MET A 135 -13.87 -4.65 -1.23
N ARG A 136 -12.85 -4.13 -0.54
CA ARG A 136 -12.87 -2.81 0.11
C ARG A 136 -12.07 -1.75 -0.65
N ARG A 137 -11.52 -2.06 -1.83
CA ARG A 137 -10.68 -1.17 -2.65
C ARG A 137 -11.21 0.27 -2.79
N ALA A 138 -12.52 0.43 -2.97
CA ALA A 138 -13.15 1.74 -3.16
C ALA A 138 -12.96 2.69 -1.96
N HIS A 139 -12.69 2.16 -0.76
CA HIS A 139 -12.44 2.98 0.43
C HIS A 139 -11.15 3.79 0.38
N ILE A 140 -10.20 3.42 -0.48
CA ILE A 140 -8.92 4.10 -0.65
C ILE A 140 -8.67 4.50 -2.12
N GLY A 141 -9.66 4.32 -2.98
CA GLY A 141 -9.58 4.51 -4.43
C GLY A 141 -8.93 3.32 -5.16
N THR A 142 -9.62 2.79 -6.17
CA THR A 142 -9.13 1.63 -6.94
C THR A 142 -7.87 1.95 -7.75
N ASP A 143 -7.72 3.20 -8.17
CA ASP A 143 -6.60 3.77 -8.91
C ASP A 143 -5.29 3.89 -8.08
N HIS A 144 -5.39 3.79 -6.76
CA HIS A 144 -4.23 3.81 -5.86
C HIS A 144 -3.69 2.42 -5.52
N ILE A 145 -4.29 1.34 -6.02
CA ILE A 145 -3.94 -0.02 -5.64
C ILE A 145 -3.22 -0.73 -6.80
N MET A 146 -2.06 -1.30 -6.50
CA MET A 146 -1.32 -2.17 -7.41
C MET A 146 -1.20 -3.56 -6.79
N TRP A 147 -1.55 -4.58 -7.55
CA TRP A 147 -1.27 -5.96 -7.18
C TRP A 147 0.22 -6.28 -7.41
N GLY A 148 0.78 -7.13 -6.56
CA GLY A 148 2.15 -7.63 -6.70
C GLY A 148 2.23 -9.08 -6.27
N SER A 149 3.11 -9.87 -6.89
CA SER A 149 3.26 -11.29 -6.56
C SER A 149 4.09 -11.54 -5.31
N ASP A 150 4.96 -10.59 -4.96
CA ASP A 150 6.02 -10.69 -3.94
C ASP A 150 6.95 -11.89 -4.13
N TYR A 151 7.31 -12.18 -5.38
CA TYR A 151 8.28 -13.23 -5.68
C TYR A 151 9.69 -12.82 -5.20
N PRO A 152 10.49 -13.73 -4.59
CA PRO A 152 10.26 -15.18 -4.40
C PRO A 152 9.81 -15.56 -2.98
N HIS A 153 9.19 -14.65 -2.23
CA HIS A 153 8.85 -14.88 -0.83
C HIS A 153 7.80 -15.99 -0.65
N LEU A 154 7.81 -16.64 0.52
CA LEU A 154 6.91 -17.75 0.84
C LEU A 154 5.47 -17.26 1.09
N GLU A 155 5.34 -16.06 1.64
CA GLU A 155 4.10 -15.30 1.78
C GLU A 155 3.55 -14.83 0.43
N GLY A 156 4.44 -14.66 -0.56
CA GLY A 156 4.13 -14.32 -1.93
C GLY A 156 3.28 -15.37 -2.64
N THR A 157 2.81 -15.05 -3.84
CA THR A 157 1.80 -15.86 -4.55
C THR A 157 2.38 -16.98 -5.41
N ALA A 158 3.68 -16.98 -5.68
CA ALA A 158 4.30 -18.01 -6.53
C ALA A 158 4.28 -19.40 -5.84
N PRO A 159 4.08 -20.50 -6.58
CA PRO A 159 3.85 -20.59 -8.03
C PRO A 159 2.39 -20.38 -8.46
N PHE A 160 1.48 -20.13 -7.52
CA PHE A 160 0.03 -20.06 -7.72
C PHE A 160 -0.50 -18.64 -7.96
N SER A 161 0.27 -17.78 -8.64
CA SER A 161 -0.09 -16.37 -8.83
C SER A 161 -1.39 -16.21 -9.62
N LYS A 162 -1.66 -17.08 -10.61
CA LYS A 162 -2.89 -17.01 -11.41
C LYS A 162 -4.11 -17.35 -10.55
N GLU A 163 -4.01 -18.36 -9.70
CA GLU A 163 -5.06 -18.79 -8.78
C GLU A 163 -5.30 -17.73 -7.69
N ALA A 164 -4.24 -17.08 -7.19
CA ALA A 164 -4.37 -15.97 -6.26
C ALA A 164 -5.13 -14.80 -6.88
N ILE A 165 -4.83 -14.46 -8.14
CA ILE A 165 -5.55 -13.43 -8.91
C ILE A 165 -7.02 -13.82 -9.09
N GLN A 166 -7.30 -15.05 -9.52
CA GLN A 166 -8.67 -15.56 -9.69
C GLN A 166 -9.48 -15.46 -8.39
N LEU A 167 -8.91 -15.89 -7.26
CA LEU A 167 -9.56 -15.80 -5.95
C LEU A 167 -9.83 -14.35 -5.54
N THR A 168 -8.83 -13.48 -5.69
CA THR A 168 -8.84 -12.10 -5.21
C THR A 168 -9.84 -11.23 -5.97
N PHE A 169 -9.92 -11.41 -7.29
CA PHE A 169 -10.67 -10.55 -8.18
C PHE A 169 -12.00 -11.14 -8.66
N ALA A 170 -12.40 -12.33 -8.17
CA ALA A 170 -13.69 -12.92 -8.47
C ALA A 170 -14.85 -11.95 -8.14
N GLY A 171 -15.60 -11.56 -9.19
CA GLY A 171 -16.72 -10.63 -9.11
C GLY A 171 -16.35 -9.14 -9.11
N VAL A 172 -15.08 -8.80 -9.36
CA VAL A 172 -14.63 -7.41 -9.58
C VAL A 172 -14.76 -7.06 -11.06
N SER A 173 -15.07 -5.81 -11.38
CA SER A 173 -15.23 -5.39 -12.78
C SER A 173 -13.90 -5.49 -13.53
N ARG A 174 -13.95 -5.87 -14.82
CA ARG A 174 -12.76 -6.08 -15.65
C ARG A 174 -11.86 -4.83 -15.72
N ASP A 175 -12.45 -3.65 -15.77
CA ASP A 175 -11.71 -2.38 -15.80
C ASP A 175 -10.93 -2.14 -14.51
N GLU A 176 -11.54 -2.41 -13.35
CA GLU A 176 -10.88 -2.29 -12.06
C GLU A 176 -9.78 -3.36 -11.88
N VAL A 177 -10.01 -4.59 -12.37
CA VAL A 177 -9.00 -5.65 -12.36
C VAL A 177 -7.81 -5.26 -13.23
N ALA A 178 -8.06 -4.78 -14.45
CA ALA A 178 -7.00 -4.33 -15.36
C ALA A 178 -6.21 -3.15 -14.77
N ALA A 179 -6.89 -2.20 -14.13
CA ALA A 179 -6.27 -1.10 -13.42
C ALA A 179 -5.34 -1.61 -12.30
N MET A 180 -5.84 -2.47 -11.40
CA MET A 180 -5.04 -2.95 -10.26
C MET A 180 -3.94 -3.94 -10.63
N LEU A 181 -4.11 -4.74 -11.69
CA LEU A 181 -3.09 -5.72 -12.12
C LEU A 181 -1.95 -5.11 -12.92
N GLY A 182 -2.13 -3.92 -13.51
CA GLY A 182 -1.05 -3.31 -14.31
C GLY A 182 -1.27 -1.85 -14.69
N GLY A 183 -2.51 -1.40 -14.91
CA GLY A 183 -2.78 -0.02 -15.34
C GLY A 183 -2.28 1.04 -14.36
N ASN A 184 -2.55 0.86 -13.06
CA ASN A 184 -2.12 1.79 -12.02
C ASN A 184 -0.58 1.82 -11.91
N ALA A 185 0.07 0.65 -11.99
CA ALA A 185 1.52 0.57 -11.99
C ALA A 185 2.12 1.26 -13.21
N ALA A 186 1.52 1.12 -14.40
CA ALA A 186 1.97 1.80 -15.60
C ALA A 186 1.87 3.33 -15.47
N THR A 187 0.76 3.84 -14.91
CA THR A 187 0.60 5.28 -14.64
C THR A 187 1.61 5.78 -13.61
N ILE A 188 1.78 5.06 -12.49
CA ILE A 188 2.64 5.48 -11.39
C ILE A 188 4.13 5.38 -11.76
N TYR A 189 4.55 4.37 -12.52
CA TYR A 189 5.96 4.19 -12.86
C TYR A 189 6.33 4.66 -14.27
N GLY A 190 5.36 5.20 -15.03
CA GLY A 190 5.57 5.68 -16.40
C GLY A 190 5.88 4.54 -17.38
N PHE A 191 5.30 3.36 -17.18
CA PHE A 191 5.51 2.26 -18.12
C PHE A 191 4.69 2.44 -19.40
N ASP A 192 5.32 2.12 -20.52
CA ASP A 192 4.71 2.10 -21.84
C ASP A 192 3.85 0.84 -22.01
N LEU A 193 2.52 1.00 -21.96
CA LEU A 193 1.57 -0.10 -22.08
C LEU A 193 1.59 -0.76 -23.46
N ASP A 194 1.88 -0.02 -24.54
CA ASP A 194 1.97 -0.59 -25.88
C ASP A 194 3.16 -1.56 -25.98
N ARG A 195 4.27 -1.21 -25.33
CA ARG A 195 5.44 -2.10 -25.24
C ARG A 195 5.22 -3.29 -24.32
N LEU A 196 4.39 -3.16 -23.29
CA LEU A 196 4.06 -4.25 -22.37
C LEU A 196 2.96 -5.17 -22.91
N ALA A 197 2.11 -4.71 -23.82
CA ALA A 197 0.96 -5.46 -24.33
C ALA A 197 1.31 -6.86 -24.87
N PRO A 198 2.40 -7.07 -25.67
CA PRO A 198 2.77 -8.41 -26.12
C PRO A 198 3.17 -9.34 -24.99
N LEU A 199 3.83 -8.82 -23.94
CA LEU A 199 4.20 -9.61 -22.76
C LEU A 199 2.97 -9.97 -21.95
N ALA A 200 2.08 -9.00 -21.70
CA ALA A 200 0.81 -9.22 -21.02
C ALA A 200 -0.05 -10.27 -21.75
N ALA A 201 -0.09 -10.24 -23.09
CA ALA A 201 -0.78 -11.27 -23.88
C ALA A 201 -0.13 -12.67 -23.74
N ALA A 202 1.18 -12.75 -23.55
CA ALA A 202 1.90 -14.02 -23.43
C ALA A 202 1.85 -14.62 -22.02
N CYS A 203 1.94 -13.80 -20.97
CA CYS A 203 2.09 -14.29 -19.59
C CYS A 203 0.97 -13.85 -18.62
N GLY A 204 0.11 -12.92 -19.03
CA GLY A 204 -0.98 -12.41 -18.19
C GLY A 204 -2.03 -13.47 -17.86
N PRO A 205 -2.86 -13.23 -16.83
CA PRO A 205 -3.99 -14.09 -16.53
C PRO A 205 -5.05 -13.95 -17.63
N GLU A 206 -5.73 -15.05 -17.95
CA GLU A 206 -6.87 -15.02 -18.87
C GLU A 206 -8.08 -14.35 -18.19
N VAL A 207 -8.68 -13.37 -18.87
CA VAL A 207 -9.87 -12.65 -18.35
C VAL A 207 -10.99 -13.62 -17.97
N ALA A 208 -11.25 -14.62 -18.81
CA ALA A 208 -12.30 -15.62 -18.54
C ALA A 208 -12.01 -16.45 -17.27
N ALA A 209 -10.74 -16.74 -16.99
CA ALA A 209 -10.36 -17.47 -15.78
C ALA A 209 -10.54 -16.58 -14.54
N VAL A 210 -10.19 -15.30 -14.61
CA VAL A 210 -10.42 -14.36 -13.49
C VAL A 210 -11.92 -14.17 -13.22
N ASP A 211 -12.73 -14.04 -14.28
CA ASP A 211 -14.19 -13.92 -14.17
C ASP A 211 -14.84 -15.16 -13.53
N ALA A 212 -14.32 -16.35 -13.82
CA ALA A 212 -14.79 -17.61 -13.24
C ALA A 212 -14.49 -17.71 -11.73
N GLY A 213 -13.45 -17.01 -11.26
CA GLY A 213 -12.94 -17.15 -9.90
C GLY A 213 -12.20 -18.47 -9.68
N LEU A 214 -12.00 -18.83 -8.42
CA LEU A 214 -11.25 -20.03 -8.01
C LEU A 214 -12.15 -20.99 -7.24
N ASP A 215 -12.29 -22.22 -7.73
CA ASP A 215 -13.13 -23.25 -7.09
C ASP A 215 -12.53 -23.78 -5.78
N ALA A 216 -11.21 -23.99 -5.77
CA ALA A 216 -10.49 -24.53 -4.62
C ALA A 216 -9.07 -23.97 -4.55
N VAL A 217 -8.61 -23.69 -3.33
CA VAL A 217 -7.22 -23.28 -3.08
C VAL A 217 -6.28 -24.44 -3.44
N PRO A 218 -5.21 -24.20 -4.23
CA PRO A 218 -4.25 -25.24 -4.58
C PRO A 218 -3.62 -25.91 -3.36
N ALA A 219 -3.44 -27.23 -3.42
CA ALA A 219 -2.75 -27.96 -2.38
C ALA A 219 -1.31 -27.45 -2.22
N GLY A 220 -0.91 -27.13 -0.99
CA GLY A 220 0.43 -26.62 -0.69
C GLY A 220 0.60 -25.12 -0.90
N ALA A 221 -0.46 -24.37 -1.23
CA ALA A 221 -0.40 -22.92 -1.25
C ALA A 221 -0.15 -22.36 0.17
N GLN A 222 0.93 -21.59 0.33
CA GLN A 222 1.32 -20.96 1.61
C GLN A 222 1.09 -19.44 1.63
N SER A 223 0.76 -18.85 0.47
CA SER A 223 0.58 -17.40 0.34
C SER A 223 -0.52 -16.89 1.26
N LEU A 224 -0.29 -15.70 1.81
CA LEU A 224 -1.30 -14.98 2.59
C LEU A 224 -2.52 -14.57 1.76
N ALA A 225 -2.43 -14.58 0.43
CA ALA A 225 -3.57 -14.36 -0.47
C ALA A 225 -4.66 -15.43 -0.31
N PHE A 226 -4.31 -16.66 0.10
CA PHE A 226 -5.23 -17.80 0.24
C PHE A 226 -5.71 -18.04 1.66
N ARG A 227 -5.35 -17.17 2.62
CA ARG A 227 -5.83 -17.31 3.99
C ARG A 227 -7.37 -17.26 4.03
N PRO A 228 -8.04 -17.99 4.92
CA PRO A 228 -9.49 -17.87 5.07
C PRO A 228 -9.87 -16.45 5.50
N SER A 229 -11.00 -15.92 5.02
CA SER A 229 -11.57 -14.69 5.55
C SER A 229 -11.88 -14.87 7.05
N VAL A 230 -11.24 -14.07 7.90
CA VAL A 230 -11.16 -14.35 9.35
C VAL A 230 -12.27 -13.67 10.16
N VAL A 231 -13.02 -12.72 9.60
CA VAL A 231 -14.11 -12.06 10.34
C VAL A 231 -15.37 -12.92 10.28
N ARG A 232 -15.44 -13.94 11.14
CA ARG A 232 -16.72 -14.40 11.66
C ARG A 232 -17.20 -13.31 12.62
N ASN A 233 -18.42 -12.83 12.43
CA ASN A 233 -19.06 -11.93 13.40
C ASN A 233 -18.91 -12.55 14.80
N VAL A 234 -18.15 -11.89 15.66
CA VAL A 234 -18.13 -12.13 17.11
C VAL A 234 -18.98 -11.04 17.74
#